data_AF-A0AAV2NH73-F1
#
_entry.id   AF-A0AAV2NH73-F1
#
_cell.length_a   1.000
_cell.length_b   1.000
_cell.length_c   1.000
_cell.angle_alpha   90.00
_cell.angle_beta   90.00
_cell.angle_gamma   90.00
#
_symmetry.space_group_name_H-M   'P 1'
#
loop_
_entity.id
_entity.type
_entity.pdbx_description
1 polymer ?
#
loop_
_entity_poly.entity_id
_entity_poly.type
_entity_poly.pdbx_seq_one_letter_code
_entity_poly.pdbx_strand_id
1 'polypeptide(L)'
;MMERRLFTKSFLLAIFLLNIHEFCVAYTPPAATVEPLHPAGLRMSIPDERGITLVAYHIKINEDFDGLEAGHIAKDILNARNGRWTYQDGHTHLKRGDTIYYWIHADYQGGGYNLINQSYRVGDF
;
A
#
# COMPACT_ATOMS: atom_id res chain seq x y z
N MET A 1 21.71 -47.29 27.75
CA MET A 1 21.81 -46.85 26.34
C MET A 1 20.47 -46.34 25.76
N MET A 2 19.31 -46.74 26.32
CA MET A 2 17.97 -46.36 25.84
C MET A 2 17.53 -44.95 26.26
N GLU A 3 17.77 -44.56 27.53
CA GLU A 3 17.42 -43.25 28.12
C GLU A 3 18.00 -42.04 27.36
N ARG A 4 19.27 -42.12 26.93
CA ARG A 4 19.93 -41.05 26.16
C ARG A 4 19.25 -40.81 24.80
N ARG A 5 18.69 -41.85 24.17
CA ARG A 5 18.05 -41.74 22.84
C ARG A 5 16.67 -41.09 22.90
N LEU A 6 15.93 -41.27 24.00
CA LEU A 6 14.66 -40.56 24.21
C LEU A 6 14.90 -39.07 24.49
N PHE A 7 15.89 -38.75 25.32
CA PHE A 7 16.22 -37.37 25.67
C PHE A 7 16.63 -36.52 24.45
N THR A 8 17.44 -37.08 23.54
CA THR A 8 17.86 -36.37 22.30
C THR A 8 16.68 -36.13 21.35
N LYS A 9 15.72 -37.07 21.25
CA LYS A 9 14.53 -36.91 20.42
C LYS A 9 13.57 -35.84 20.97
N SER A 10 13.36 -35.80 22.29
CA SER A 10 12.57 -34.75 22.94
C SER A 10 13.23 -33.38 22.85
N PHE A 11 14.57 -33.30 22.90
CA PHE A 11 15.30 -32.04 22.75
C PHE A 11 15.24 -31.49 21.32
N LEU A 12 15.37 -32.36 20.31
CA LEU A 12 15.21 -31.99 18.90
C LEU A 12 13.77 -31.57 18.56
N LEU A 13 12.77 -32.23 19.17
CA LEU A 13 11.36 -31.85 19.02
C LEU A 13 11.07 -30.49 19.66
N ALA A 14 11.66 -30.20 20.83
CA ALA A 14 11.52 -28.89 21.49
C ALA A 14 12.17 -27.76 20.67
N ILE A 15 13.36 -27.99 20.09
CA ILE A 15 13.99 -27.04 19.16
C ILE A 15 13.11 -26.82 17.93
N PHE A 16 12.56 -27.89 17.34
CA PHE A 16 11.69 -27.79 16.17
C PHE A 16 10.40 -26.99 16.48
N LEU A 17 9.79 -27.20 17.65
CA LEU A 17 8.60 -26.46 18.10
C LEU A 17 8.89 -24.99 18.47
N LEU A 18 10.10 -24.69 18.94
CA LEU A 18 10.56 -23.31 19.21
C LEU A 18 10.86 -22.51 17.93
N ASN A 19 11.00 -23.16 16.78
CA ASN A 19 11.27 -22.52 15.49
C ASN A 19 10.00 -22.27 14.63
N ILE A 20 8.79 -22.43 15.19
CA ILE A 20 7.52 -22.28 14.43
C ILE A 20 6.93 -20.85 14.46
N HIS A 21 7.52 -19.90 15.18
CA HIS A 21 7.17 -18.47 15.05
C HIS A 21 8.16 -17.82 14.08
N GLU A 22 7.82 -17.22 12.94
CA GLU A 22 6.70 -16.32 12.65
C GLU A 22 6.25 -16.50 11.19
N PHE A 23 4.96 -16.71 10.96
CA PHE A 23 4.37 -16.44 9.64
C PHE A 23 4.08 -14.93 9.58
N CYS A 24 5.09 -14.13 9.24
CA CYS A 24 4.93 -12.69 9.10
C CYS A 24 4.12 -12.41 7.83
N VAL A 25 2.87 -11.94 7.98
CA VAL A 25 2.09 -11.43 6.86
C VAL A 25 2.77 -10.13 6.39
N ALA A 26 3.19 -10.09 5.13
CA ALA A 26 3.75 -8.87 4.55
C ALA A 26 2.74 -7.72 4.66
N TYR A 27 3.22 -6.54 5.08
CA TYR A 27 2.39 -5.36 5.19
C TYR A 27 1.73 -5.02 3.84
N THR A 28 0.47 -4.60 3.90
CA THR A 28 -0.30 -4.15 2.72
C THR A 28 -0.75 -2.72 2.97
N PRO A 29 -0.42 -1.76 2.10
CA PRO A 29 -0.88 -0.39 2.26
C PRO A 29 -2.42 -0.31 2.33
N PRO A 30 -2.99 0.56 3.18
CA PRO A 30 -4.44 0.77 3.24
C PRO A 30 -5.02 1.20 1.89
N ALA A 31 -6.29 0.85 1.67
CA ALA A 31 -7.02 1.32 0.50
C ALA A 31 -7.13 2.85 0.48
N ALA A 32 -6.92 3.45 -0.70
CA ALA A 32 -7.07 4.89 -0.86
C ALA A 32 -8.52 5.31 -1.03
N THR A 33 -8.84 6.46 -0.45
CA THR A 33 -9.98 7.26 -0.84
C THR A 33 -9.61 8.05 -2.10
N VAL A 34 -10.47 8.04 -3.11
CA VAL A 34 -10.29 8.75 -4.39
C VAL A 34 -11.46 9.72 -4.55
N GLU A 35 -11.15 11.02 -4.57
CA GLU A 35 -12.12 12.11 -4.59
C GLU A 35 -11.86 13.00 -5.82
N PRO A 36 -12.62 12.83 -6.91
CA PRO A 36 -12.71 13.82 -7.97
C PRO A 36 -13.19 15.16 -7.40
N LEU A 37 -12.58 16.28 -7.79
CA LEU A 37 -12.91 17.60 -7.25
C LEU A 37 -13.57 18.50 -8.30
N HIS A 38 -14.46 19.38 -7.83
CA HIS A 38 -15.06 20.44 -8.64
C HIS A 38 -14.42 21.82 -8.32
N PRO A 39 -14.14 22.69 -9.31
CA PRO A 39 -14.37 22.52 -10.76
C PRO A 39 -13.29 21.69 -11.48
N ALA A 40 -12.15 21.45 -10.83
CA ALA A 40 -11.09 20.58 -11.31
C ALA A 40 -10.26 20.09 -10.11
N GLY A 41 -9.58 18.98 -10.30
CA GLY A 41 -8.66 18.41 -9.33
C GLY A 41 -8.98 16.97 -8.97
N LEU A 42 -8.01 16.36 -8.31
CA LEU A 42 -8.09 15.04 -7.73
C LEU A 42 -7.49 15.10 -6.33
N ARG A 43 -8.16 14.48 -5.37
CA ARG A 43 -7.62 14.22 -4.04
C ARG A 43 -7.60 12.72 -3.80
N MET A 44 -6.44 12.22 -3.39
CA MET A 44 -6.27 10.84 -2.99
C MET A 44 -5.63 10.77 -1.62
N SER A 45 -6.10 9.88 -0.76
CA SER A 45 -5.52 9.71 0.56
C SER A 45 -5.66 8.30 1.12
N ILE A 46 -4.65 7.87 1.87
CA ILE A 46 -4.71 6.69 2.73
C ILE A 46 -4.64 7.14 4.21
N PRO A 47 -5.26 6.40 5.16
CA PRO A 47 -5.04 6.64 6.58
C PRO A 47 -3.56 6.48 6.94
N ASP A 48 -3.11 7.28 7.90
CA ASP A 48 -1.78 7.12 8.49
C ASP A 48 -1.75 5.92 9.44
N GLU A 49 -0.64 5.21 9.43
CA GLU A 49 -0.36 4.09 10.33
C GLU A 49 1.04 4.22 10.90
N ARG A 50 1.20 3.86 12.18
CA ARG A 50 2.49 3.97 12.85
C ARG A 50 3.53 3.11 12.13
N GLY A 51 4.54 3.78 11.57
CA GLY A 51 5.64 3.13 10.85
C GLY A 51 5.68 3.51 9.37
N ILE A 52 4.64 4.13 8.82
CA ILE A 52 4.70 4.72 7.48
C ILE A 52 5.59 5.98 7.53
N THR A 53 6.52 6.10 6.59
CA THR A 53 7.43 7.25 6.48
C THR A 53 7.33 8.00 5.15
N LEU A 54 6.75 7.36 4.13
CA LEU A 54 6.52 7.94 2.80
C LEU A 54 5.36 7.22 2.14
N VAL A 55 4.56 7.97 1.37
CA VAL A 55 3.55 7.40 0.47
C VAL A 55 3.68 8.03 -0.91
N ALA A 56 3.83 7.22 -1.95
CA ALA A 56 3.83 7.68 -3.34
C ALA A 56 2.54 7.27 -4.05
N TYR A 57 1.96 8.22 -4.79
CA TYR A 57 0.78 8.01 -5.64
C TYR A 57 1.19 8.01 -7.10
N HIS A 58 0.80 6.96 -7.83
CA HIS A 58 1.02 6.80 -9.26
C HIS A 58 -0.32 6.63 -9.97
N ILE A 59 -0.64 7.51 -10.91
CA ILE A 59 -2.00 7.64 -11.45
C ILE A 59 -1.97 7.75 -12.97
N LYS A 60 -2.89 7.05 -13.64
CA LYS A 60 -3.23 7.20 -15.06
C LYS A 60 -4.75 7.38 -15.20
N ILE A 61 -5.19 8.12 -16.22
CA ILE A 61 -6.62 8.36 -16.49
C ILE A 61 -6.98 7.70 -17.81
N ASN A 62 -8.00 6.83 -17.79
CA ASN A 62 -8.51 6.06 -18.94
C ASN A 62 -7.45 5.20 -19.66
N GLU A 63 -6.35 4.89 -18.97
CA GLU A 63 -5.24 4.09 -19.44
C GLU A 63 -4.76 3.22 -18.28
N ASP A 64 -4.62 1.92 -18.51
CA ASP A 64 -4.13 0.99 -17.48
C ASP A 64 -2.59 1.04 -17.35
N PHE A 65 -2.05 0.41 -16.32
CA PHE A 65 -0.61 0.28 -16.10
C PHE A 65 -0.06 -1.01 -16.70
N ASP A 66 1.13 -0.94 -17.27
CA ASP A 66 2.01 -2.09 -17.52
C ASP A 66 3.08 -2.16 -16.44
N GLY A 67 2.76 -2.83 -15.33
CA GLY A 67 3.64 -2.93 -14.17
C GLY A 67 3.65 -1.66 -13.30
N LEU A 68 4.84 -1.27 -12.82
CA LEU A 68 5.03 -0.16 -11.87
C LEU A 68 5.57 1.10 -12.56
N GLU A 69 4.93 1.50 -13.65
CA GLU A 69 5.26 2.76 -14.31
C GLU A 69 4.95 3.96 -13.41
N ALA A 70 5.64 5.08 -13.65
CA ALA A 70 5.38 6.31 -12.92
C ALA A 70 3.92 6.81 -13.05
N GLY A 71 3.27 6.55 -14.20
CA GLY A 71 1.96 7.09 -14.53
C GLY A 71 2.02 8.53 -15.06
N HIS A 72 0.86 9.10 -15.37
CA HIS A 72 0.73 10.51 -15.79
C HIS A 72 1.01 11.46 -14.62
N ILE A 73 0.69 11.01 -13.41
CA ILE A 73 0.97 11.71 -12.15
C ILE A 73 1.75 10.74 -11.26
N ALA A 74 2.92 11.19 -10.79
CA ALA A 74 3.74 10.49 -9.81
C ALA A 74 4.12 11.49 -8.70
N LYS A 75 3.68 11.26 -7.46
CA LYS A 75 3.93 12.18 -6.35
C LYS A 75 4.19 11.49 -5.03
N ASP A 76 5.32 11.86 -4.43
CA ASP A 76 5.71 11.45 -3.08
C ASP A 76 5.16 12.43 -2.05
N ILE A 77 4.53 11.87 -1.03
CA ILE A 77 4.04 12.57 0.15
C ILE A 77 4.97 12.19 1.29
N LEU A 78 5.72 13.18 1.79
CA LEU A 78 6.76 12.97 2.80
C LEU A 78 6.27 13.14 4.24
N ASN A 79 5.04 13.63 4.43
CA ASN A 79 4.48 13.85 5.76
C ASN A 79 2.96 13.62 5.74
N ALA A 80 2.47 12.83 6.69
CA ALA A 80 1.05 12.77 6.99
C ALA A 80 0.56 14.09 7.61
N ARG A 81 -0.68 14.45 7.31
CA ARG A 81 -1.38 15.59 7.92
C ARG A 81 -2.77 15.14 8.34
N ASN A 82 -3.17 15.49 9.56
CA ASN A 82 -4.49 15.14 10.10
C ASN A 82 -4.77 13.62 10.01
N GLY A 83 -3.76 12.79 10.29
CA GLY A 83 -3.86 11.33 10.27
C GLY A 83 -4.00 10.71 8.89
N ARG A 84 -3.60 11.42 7.82
CA ARG A 84 -3.69 10.91 6.44
C ARG A 84 -2.47 11.32 5.61
N TRP A 85 -2.11 10.46 4.67
CA TRP A 85 -1.14 10.77 3.61
C TRP A 85 -1.91 11.23 2.39
N THR A 86 -1.88 12.52 2.06
CA THR A 86 -2.79 13.09 1.06
C THR A 86 -2.02 13.67 -0.13
N TYR A 87 -2.32 13.16 -1.32
CA TYR A 87 -2.07 13.85 -2.57
C TYR A 87 -3.31 14.68 -2.94
N GLN A 88 -3.09 15.91 -3.39
CA GLN A 88 -4.15 16.74 -3.94
C GLN A 88 -3.59 17.68 -5.00
N ASP A 89 -4.34 17.82 -6.09
CA ASP A 89 -4.14 18.87 -7.08
C ASP A 89 -5.46 19.60 -7.39
N GLY A 90 -5.37 20.73 -8.09
CA GLY A 90 -6.52 21.51 -8.59
C GLY A 90 -6.56 21.68 -10.11
N HIS A 91 -5.83 20.85 -10.87
CA HIS A 91 -5.67 20.99 -12.32
C HIS A 91 -5.97 19.70 -13.10
N THR A 92 -6.13 18.56 -12.43
CA THR A 92 -6.56 17.31 -13.05
C THR A 92 -8.01 17.45 -13.48
N HIS A 93 -8.24 17.45 -14.80
CA HIS A 93 -9.57 17.59 -15.37
C HIS A 93 -10.22 16.21 -15.55
N LEU A 94 -11.15 15.88 -14.66
CA LEU A 94 -11.92 14.63 -14.70
C LEU A 94 -13.32 14.87 -15.25
N LYS A 95 -13.88 13.85 -15.90
CA LYS A 95 -15.26 13.80 -16.37
C LYS A 95 -15.97 12.60 -15.76
N ARG A 96 -17.29 12.72 -15.58
CA ARG A 96 -18.13 11.57 -15.22
C ARG A 96 -17.92 10.46 -16.24
N GLY A 97 -17.68 9.26 -15.76
CA GLY A 97 -17.43 8.07 -16.56
C GLY A 97 -15.95 7.77 -16.81
N ASP A 98 -15.03 8.70 -16.53
CA ASP A 98 -13.59 8.43 -16.55
C ASP A 98 -13.23 7.33 -15.55
N THR A 99 -12.17 6.58 -15.85
CA THR A 99 -11.59 5.59 -14.94
C THR A 99 -10.19 6.05 -14.55
N ILE A 100 -9.98 6.20 -13.25
CA ILE A 100 -8.68 6.51 -12.66
C ILE A 100 -8.02 5.18 -12.30
N TYR A 101 -6.95 4.83 -12.98
CA TYR A 101 -6.10 3.69 -12.63
C TYR A 101 -4.98 4.18 -11.74
N TYR A 102 -4.62 3.42 -10.71
CA TYR A 102 -3.56 3.83 -9.79
C TYR A 102 -2.89 2.66 -9.08
N TRP A 103 -1.69 2.94 -8.59
CA TRP A 103 -1.01 2.15 -7.59
C TRP A 103 -0.35 3.06 -6.55
N ILE A 104 -0.13 2.52 -5.36
CA ILE A 104 0.40 3.26 -4.21
C ILE A 104 1.63 2.54 -3.69
N HIS A 105 2.70 3.31 -3.46
CA HIS A 105 3.86 2.86 -2.70
C HIS A 105 3.75 3.38 -1.26
N ALA A 106 4.04 2.55 -0.26
CA ALA A 106 4.23 3.00 1.10
C ALA A 106 5.53 2.45 1.66
N ASP A 107 6.39 3.34 2.17
CA ASP A 107 7.52 2.95 3.00
C ASP A 107 7.01 2.72 4.41
N TYR A 108 7.00 1.46 4.84
CA TYR A 108 6.55 1.03 6.16
C TYR A 108 7.68 0.30 6.89
N GLN A 109 8.08 0.82 8.05
CA GLN A 109 9.15 0.26 8.88
C GLN A 109 10.47 0.03 8.12
N GLY A 110 10.79 0.90 7.16
CA GLY A 110 11.99 0.83 6.33
C GLY A 110 11.93 -0.15 5.16
N GLY A 111 10.78 -0.80 4.92
CA GLY A 111 10.50 -1.59 3.71
C GLY A 111 9.45 -0.94 2.82
N GLY A 112 9.58 -1.11 1.50
CA GLY A 112 8.63 -0.59 0.53
C GLY A 112 7.55 -1.61 0.17
N TYR A 113 6.28 -1.20 0.19
CA TYR A 113 5.13 -2.05 -0.08
C TYR A 113 4.18 -1.39 -1.07
N ASN A 114 3.65 -2.17 -2.00
CA ASN A 114 2.80 -1.65 -3.08
C ASN A 114 1.37 -2.16 -2.98
N LEU A 115 0.41 -1.25 -3.16
CA LEU A 115 -0.97 -1.57 -3.47
C LEU A 115 -1.19 -1.34 -4.97
N ILE A 116 -1.28 -2.42 -5.74
CA ILE A 116 -1.29 -2.40 -7.22
C ILE A 116 -2.68 -2.70 -7.80
N ASN A 117 -2.86 -2.46 -9.11
CA ASN A 117 -4.06 -2.81 -9.87
C ASN A 117 -5.34 -2.21 -9.30
N GLN A 118 -5.26 -0.97 -8.79
CA GLN A 118 -6.42 -0.26 -8.27
C GLN A 118 -7.06 0.57 -9.36
N SER A 119 -8.38 0.72 -9.29
CA SER A 119 -9.12 1.61 -10.17
C SER A 119 -10.32 2.26 -9.48
N TYR A 120 -10.73 3.42 -9.98
CA TYR A 120 -11.89 4.15 -9.51
C TYR A 120 -12.65 4.76 -10.70
N ARG A 121 -13.96 4.49 -10.79
CA ARG A 121 -14.84 5.06 -11.82
C ARG A 121 -15.43 6.38 -11.31
N VAL A 122 -15.21 7.48 -12.03
CA VAL A 122 -15.74 8.80 -11.66
C VAL A 122 -17.26 8.82 -11.83
N GLY A 123 -17.98 8.79 -10.71
CA GLY A 123 -19.44 8.97 -10.68
C GLY A 123 -19.84 10.43 -10.48
N ASP A 124 -19.29 11.07 -9.45
CA ASP A 124 -19.64 12.41 -8.96
C ASP A 124 -18.39 13.18 -8.50
N PHE A 125 -18.58 14.46 -8.14
CA PHE A 125 -17.56 15.44 -7.76
C PHE A 125 -17.94 16.18 -6.47
#